data_AF-A0A1X1RKA1-F1
#
_entry.id   AF-A0A1X1RKA1-F1
#
_cell.length_a   1.000
_cell.length_b   1.000
_cell.length_c   1.000
_cell.angle_alpha   90.00
_cell.angle_beta   90.00
_cell.angle_gamma   90.00
#
_symmetry.space_group_name_H-M   'P 1'
#
loop_
_entity.id
_entity.type
_entity.pdbx_description
1 polymer ?
#
loop_
_entity_poly.entity_id
_entity_poly.type
_entity_poly.pdbx_seq_one_letter_code
_entity_poly.pdbx_strand_id
1 'polypeptide(L)'
;MRQSVQEVYHRWLALPAEWTPAQRDQFITLETESLDKKAFALAMDLRESEIRRWTGKHSGQHPDHATTVRIHQSAEENAREAVVREHLYSKIPQDSPQPPEPITGVPWDNRWMDHRFRPEPSEAIKELARTVWPDHSSMFRAVAGYLLATRHQEGLDLPTSPNHVLAQTLVAPINQKLGRIGYAGE
;
A
#
# COMPACT_ATOMS: atom_id res chain seq x y z
N MET A 1 15.07 0.17 -12.61
CA MET A 1 13.97 0.76 -13.40
C MET A 1 13.59 -0.11 -14.58
N ARG A 2 14.49 -0.34 -15.57
CA ARG A 2 14.18 -1.13 -16.78
C ARG A 2 13.49 -2.46 -16.49
N GLN A 3 14.03 -3.26 -15.57
CA GLN A 3 13.46 -4.55 -15.19
C GLN A 3 12.00 -4.44 -14.73
N SER A 4 11.68 -3.45 -13.88
CA SER A 4 10.32 -3.19 -13.41
C SER A 4 9.38 -2.83 -14.57
N VAL A 5 9.82 -1.94 -15.47
CA VAL A 5 9.07 -1.56 -16.69
C VAL A 5 8.79 -2.79 -17.55
N GLN A 6 9.83 -3.59 -17.80
CA GLN A 6 9.75 -4.79 -18.62
C GLN A 6 8.78 -5.82 -18.03
N GLU A 7 8.86 -6.05 -16.71
CA GLU A 7 7.95 -6.94 -15.99
C GLU A 7 6.50 -6.47 -16.09
N VAL A 8 6.23 -5.17 -15.88
CA VAL A 8 4.87 -4.65 -15.89
C VAL A 8 4.22 -4.73 -17.26
N TYR A 9 4.95 -4.35 -18.31
CA TYR A 9 4.43 -4.43 -19.67
C TYR A 9 4.29 -5.87 -20.18
N HIS A 10 5.15 -6.77 -19.71
CA HIS A 10 5.05 -8.19 -20.04
C HIS A 10 3.85 -8.86 -19.35
N ARG A 11 3.64 -8.57 -18.07
CA ARG A 11 2.70 -9.31 -17.22
C ARG A 11 1.29 -8.72 -17.19
N TRP A 12 1.14 -7.40 -17.30
CA TRP A 12 -0.12 -6.73 -16.99
C TRP A 12 -0.61 -5.75 -18.07
N LEU A 13 0.28 -5.02 -18.75
CA LEU A 13 -0.15 -3.94 -19.66
C LEU A 13 -0.24 -4.33 -21.14
N ALA A 14 0.29 -5.50 -21.52
CA ALA A 14 0.35 -6.06 -22.88
C ALA A 14 0.78 -5.05 -23.98
N LEU A 15 1.97 -5.25 -24.55
CA LEU A 15 2.38 -4.47 -25.72
C LEU A 15 1.64 -4.93 -26.98
N PRO A 16 1.43 -4.03 -27.97
CA PRO A 16 0.76 -4.40 -29.22
C PRO A 16 1.39 -5.62 -29.90
N ALA A 17 0.54 -6.55 -30.34
CA ALA A 17 0.96 -7.84 -30.86
C ALA A 17 1.73 -7.69 -32.19
N GLU A 18 1.38 -6.67 -32.97
CA GLU A 18 1.95 -6.30 -34.25
C GLU A 18 3.34 -5.63 -34.14
N TRP A 19 3.76 -5.22 -32.93
CA TRP A 19 5.09 -4.66 -32.74
C TRP A 19 6.17 -5.73 -32.85
N THR A 20 7.18 -5.43 -33.64
CA THR A 20 8.41 -6.23 -33.72
C THR A 20 9.17 -6.21 -32.38
N PRO A 21 10.05 -7.20 -32.12
CA PRO A 21 10.89 -7.20 -30.92
C PRO A 21 11.70 -5.91 -30.73
N ALA A 22 12.21 -5.33 -31.82
CA ALA A 22 12.97 -4.07 -31.78
C ALA A 22 12.10 -2.88 -31.36
N GLN A 23 10.85 -2.79 -31.86
CA GLN A 23 9.93 -1.73 -31.47
C GLN A 23 9.51 -1.84 -30.00
N ARG A 24 9.29 -3.07 -29.52
CA ARG A 24 9.00 -3.32 -28.10
C ARG A 24 10.18 -2.91 -27.22
N ASP A 25 11.41 -3.28 -27.58
CA ASP A 25 12.59 -2.92 -26.80
C ASP A 25 12.86 -1.41 -26.80
N GLN A 26 12.66 -0.74 -27.94
CA GLN A 26 12.76 0.71 -28.04
C GLN A 26 11.73 1.40 -27.15
N PHE A 27 10.48 0.93 -27.14
CA PHE A 27 9.45 1.46 -26.25
C PHE A 27 9.83 1.30 -24.77
N ILE A 28 10.25 0.10 -24.35
CA ILE A 28 10.68 -0.14 -22.96
C ILE A 28 11.85 0.76 -22.58
N THR A 29 12.78 1.00 -23.52
CA THR A 29 13.92 1.90 -23.31
C THR A 29 13.46 3.34 -23.07
N LEU A 30 12.61 3.88 -23.95
CA LEU A 30 12.09 5.25 -23.84
C LEU A 30 11.26 5.45 -22.56
N GLU A 31 10.42 4.46 -22.23
CA GLU A 31 9.63 4.51 -20.99
C GLU A 31 10.53 4.47 -19.76
N THR A 32 11.57 3.62 -19.76
CA THR A 32 12.57 3.57 -18.69
C THR A 32 13.26 4.92 -18.50
N GLU A 33 13.76 5.54 -19.58
CA GLU A 33 14.41 6.84 -19.52
C GLU A 33 13.48 7.95 -19.00
N SER A 34 12.21 7.90 -19.40
CA SER A 34 11.18 8.82 -18.91
C SER A 34 10.98 8.69 -17.41
N LEU A 35 10.86 7.46 -16.90
CA LEU A 35 10.72 7.20 -15.46
C LEU A 35 11.98 7.54 -14.68
N ASP A 36 13.17 7.24 -15.20
CA ASP A 36 14.43 7.59 -14.55
C ASP A 36 14.60 9.12 -14.41
N LYS A 37 14.19 9.91 -15.42
CA LYS A 37 14.17 11.39 -15.32
C LYS A 37 13.25 11.89 -14.22
N LYS A 38 12.06 11.29 -14.08
CA LYS A 38 11.11 11.64 -13.02
C LYS A 38 11.64 11.25 -11.63
N ALA A 39 12.23 10.05 -11.52
CA ALA A 39 12.80 9.57 -10.27
C ALA A 39 13.99 10.45 -9.85
N PHE A 40 14.82 10.89 -10.81
CA PHE A 40 15.89 11.83 -10.53
C PHE A 40 15.36 13.15 -9.98
N ALA A 41 14.37 13.77 -10.64
CA ALA A 41 13.78 15.03 -10.17
C ALA A 41 13.20 14.88 -8.74
N LEU A 42 12.41 13.84 -8.49
CA LEU A 42 11.84 13.57 -7.18
C LEU A 42 12.92 13.30 -6.11
N ALA A 43 14.01 12.60 -6.45
CA ALA A 43 15.12 12.39 -5.53
C ALA A 43 15.79 13.72 -5.13
N MET A 44 15.86 14.70 -6.05
CA MET A 44 16.40 16.03 -5.74
C MET A 44 15.55 16.80 -4.73
N ASP A 45 14.23 16.65 -4.79
CA ASP A 45 13.30 17.26 -3.84
C ASP A 45 13.36 16.54 -2.48
N LEU A 46 13.36 15.20 -2.50
CA LEU A 46 13.43 14.38 -1.29
C LEU A 46 14.72 14.62 -0.51
N ARG A 47 15.89 14.64 -1.16
CA ARG A 47 17.17 14.93 -0.47
C ARG A 47 17.14 16.29 0.21
N GLU A 48 16.56 17.31 -0.42
CA GLU A 48 16.56 18.67 0.08
C GLU A 48 15.63 18.78 1.30
N SER A 49 14.46 18.14 1.21
CA SER A 49 13.52 18.02 2.32
C SER A 49 14.14 17.29 3.52
N GLU A 50 14.91 16.23 3.26
CA GLU A 50 15.52 15.41 4.31
C GLU A 50 16.69 16.12 4.98
N ILE A 51 17.53 16.83 4.22
CA ILE A 51 18.61 17.67 4.77
C ILE A 51 18.00 18.75 5.67
N ARG A 52 16.95 19.46 5.23
CA ARG A 52 16.25 20.45 6.06
C ARG A 52 15.72 19.83 7.35
N ARG A 53 15.09 18.66 7.27
CA ARG A 53 14.54 17.94 8.42
C ARG A 53 15.65 17.53 9.40
N TRP A 54 16.76 17.01 8.89
CA TRP A 54 17.90 16.61 9.70
C TRP A 54 18.51 17.81 10.42
N THR A 55 18.76 18.91 9.69
CA THR A 55 19.31 20.15 10.24
C THR A 55 18.42 20.75 11.32
N GLY A 56 17.09 20.75 11.12
CA GLY A 56 16.15 21.19 12.15
C GLY A 56 16.20 20.36 13.43
N LYS A 57 16.42 19.04 13.32
CA LYS A 57 16.57 18.13 14.47
C LYS A 57 17.92 18.26 15.18
N HIS A 58 18.95 18.77 14.50
CA HIS A 58 20.31 18.88 15.01
C HIS A 58 20.73 20.34 15.23
N SER A 59 19.78 21.17 15.70
CA SER A 59 20.02 22.56 16.11
C SER A 59 20.72 23.42 15.04
N GLY A 60 20.39 23.21 13.76
CA GLY A 60 20.97 23.97 12.66
C GLY A 60 22.30 23.43 12.14
N GLN A 61 22.82 22.32 12.68
CA GLN A 61 24.01 21.68 12.12
C GLN A 61 23.72 21.09 10.74
N HIS A 62 24.73 21.05 9.88
CA HIS A 62 24.67 20.34 8.61
C HIS A 62 25.08 18.87 8.79
N PRO A 63 24.47 17.93 8.05
CA PRO A 63 24.86 16.54 8.11
C PRO A 63 26.30 16.37 7.66
N ASP A 64 27.03 15.47 8.31
CA ASP A 64 28.37 15.07 7.86
C ASP A 64 28.30 14.35 6.51
N HIS A 65 29.47 14.08 5.91
CA HIS A 65 29.55 13.47 4.60
C HIS A 65 28.84 12.10 4.56
N ALA A 66 29.08 11.25 5.56
CA ALA A 66 28.48 9.92 5.63
C ALA A 66 26.95 9.98 5.74
N THR A 67 26.41 10.93 6.50
CA THR A 67 24.97 11.14 6.64
C THR A 67 24.37 11.73 5.37
N THR A 68 25.07 12.66 4.71
CA THR A 68 24.65 13.21 3.41
C THR A 68 24.56 12.11 2.36
N VAL A 69 25.56 11.23 2.26
CA VAL A 69 25.54 10.09 1.32
C VAL A 69 24.34 9.17 1.59
N ARG A 70 24.06 8.83 2.86
CA ARG A 70 22.88 8.03 3.22
C ARG A 70 21.57 8.71 2.84
N ILE A 71 21.44 10.01 3.10
CA ILE A 71 20.25 10.78 2.71
C ILE A 71 20.04 10.73 1.20
N HIS A 72 21.11 10.90 0.42
CA HIS A 72 21.04 10.85 -1.04
C HIS A 72 20.62 9.46 -1.55
N GLN A 73 21.24 8.40 -1.03
CA GLN A 73 20.90 7.02 -1.40
C GLN A 73 19.44 6.70 -1.08
N SER A 74 18.98 7.03 0.13
CA SER A 74 17.58 6.83 0.51
C SER A 74 16.61 7.67 -0.33
N ALA A 75 16.97 8.90 -0.68
CA ALA A 75 16.15 9.74 -1.56
C ALA A 75 16.04 9.15 -2.97
N GLU A 76 17.13 8.62 -3.53
CA GLU A 76 17.12 7.96 -4.83
C GLU A 76 16.28 6.67 -4.84
N GLU A 77 16.43 5.83 -3.80
CA GLU A 77 15.63 4.60 -3.64
C GLU A 77 14.15 4.91 -3.52
N ASN A 78 13.79 5.82 -2.60
CA ASN A 78 12.39 6.24 -2.38
C ASN A 78 11.77 6.87 -3.64
N ALA A 79 12.53 7.70 -4.36
CA ALA A 79 12.04 8.33 -5.57
C ALA A 79 11.79 7.31 -6.69
N ARG A 80 12.69 6.33 -6.87
CA ARG A 80 12.48 5.26 -7.84
C ARG A 80 11.26 4.43 -7.49
N GLU A 81 11.08 4.06 -6.23
CA GLU A 81 9.91 3.28 -5.78
C GLU A 81 8.62 4.06 -6.00
N ALA A 82 8.58 5.34 -5.60
CA ALA A 82 7.41 6.19 -5.76
C ALA A 82 7.03 6.36 -7.24
N VAL A 83 8.00 6.63 -8.12
CA VAL A 83 7.76 6.78 -9.55
C VAL A 83 7.28 5.48 -10.19
N VAL A 84 7.86 4.33 -9.83
CA VAL A 84 7.37 3.03 -10.30
C VAL A 84 5.92 2.83 -9.86
N ARG A 85 5.60 3.08 -8.59
CA ARG A 85 4.24 2.92 -8.07
C ARG A 85 3.25 3.84 -8.80
N GLU A 86 3.57 5.12 -8.91
CA GLU A 86 2.67 6.16 -9.44
C GLU A 86 2.52 6.14 -10.96
N HIS A 87 3.55 5.73 -11.70
CA HIS A 87 3.52 5.78 -13.16
C HIS A 87 3.46 4.42 -13.83
N LEU A 88 3.90 3.36 -13.16
CA LEU A 88 3.95 2.03 -13.75
C LEU A 88 2.86 1.13 -13.16
N TYR A 89 2.81 0.98 -11.83
CA TYR A 89 1.79 0.15 -11.19
C TYR A 89 0.39 0.76 -11.23
N SER A 90 0.25 2.08 -11.25
CA SER A 90 -1.05 2.75 -11.43
C SER A 90 -1.70 2.45 -12.80
N LYS A 91 -0.90 2.11 -13.81
CA LYS A 91 -1.38 1.79 -15.16
C LYS A 91 -1.93 0.37 -15.24
N ILE A 92 -1.51 -0.52 -14.34
CA ILE A 92 -2.01 -1.90 -14.30
C ILE A 92 -3.52 -1.79 -14.13
N PRO A 93 -4.32 -2.31 -15.09
CA PRO A 93 -5.74 -2.44 -14.88
C PRO A 93 -5.91 -3.12 -13.54
N GLN A 94 -6.49 -2.40 -12.60
CA GLN A 94 -6.87 -3.02 -11.36
C GLN A 94 -7.93 -4.04 -11.76
N ASP A 95 -7.53 -5.30 -11.96
CA ASP A 95 -8.32 -6.44 -11.51
C ASP A 95 -8.38 -6.34 -9.98
N SER A 96 -8.91 -5.21 -9.48
CA SER A 96 -9.79 -5.30 -8.35
C SER A 96 -10.76 -6.41 -8.78
N PRO A 97 -10.99 -7.47 -7.99
CA PRO A 97 -12.28 -8.13 -8.10
C PRO A 97 -13.28 -6.98 -8.14
N GLN A 98 -13.89 -6.76 -9.31
CA GLN A 98 -14.83 -5.67 -9.47
C GLN A 98 -15.81 -5.95 -8.35
N PRO A 99 -15.89 -5.06 -7.32
CA PRO A 99 -16.66 -5.39 -6.15
C PRO A 99 -18.03 -5.75 -6.68
N PRO A 100 -18.57 -6.94 -6.33
CA PRO A 100 -19.83 -7.40 -6.88
C PRO A 100 -20.80 -6.21 -6.78
N GLU A 101 -21.48 -5.89 -7.89
CA GLU A 101 -22.38 -4.75 -7.97
C GLU A 101 -23.14 -4.65 -6.66
N PRO A 102 -23.11 -3.49 -5.98
CA PRO A 102 -23.57 -3.43 -4.63
C PRO A 102 -25.05 -3.77 -4.62
N ILE A 103 -25.37 -4.96 -4.10
CA ILE A 103 -26.75 -5.43 -3.94
C ILE A 103 -27.56 -4.36 -3.16
N THR A 104 -26.89 -3.49 -2.39
CA THR A 104 -27.48 -2.55 -1.44
C THR A 104 -26.90 -1.12 -1.41
N GLY A 105 -26.08 -0.70 -2.39
CA GLY A 105 -25.53 0.66 -2.47
C GLY A 105 -24.46 1.04 -1.42
N VAL A 106 -23.98 0.11 -0.58
CA VAL A 106 -22.88 0.34 0.38
C VAL A 106 -21.56 -0.20 -0.19
N PRO A 107 -20.50 0.64 -0.29
CA PRO A 107 -19.16 0.21 -0.67
C PRO A 107 -18.64 -0.94 0.20
N TRP A 108 -17.96 -1.92 -0.41
CA TRP A 108 -17.57 -3.17 0.25
C TRP A 108 -16.71 -2.93 1.51
N ASP A 109 -15.83 -1.94 1.47
CA ASP A 109 -14.93 -1.48 2.53
C ASP A 109 -15.68 -0.94 3.76
N ASN A 110 -16.97 -0.60 3.59
CA ASN A 110 -17.84 -0.11 4.65
C ASN A 110 -18.92 -1.12 5.08
N ARG A 111 -19.10 -2.24 4.37
CA ARG A 111 -20.16 -3.23 4.69
C ARG A 111 -20.02 -3.82 6.08
N TRP A 112 -18.79 -4.10 6.53
CA TRP A 112 -18.50 -4.61 7.86
C TRP A 112 -18.90 -3.63 8.99
N MET A 113 -19.00 -2.33 8.68
CA MET A 113 -19.44 -1.30 9.62
C MET A 113 -20.97 -1.22 9.75
N ASP A 114 -21.73 -1.79 8.82
CA ASP A 114 -23.19 -1.83 8.84
C ASP A 114 -23.67 -3.20 9.31
N HIS A 115 -24.49 -3.24 10.36
CA HIS A 115 -24.99 -4.50 10.91
C HIS A 115 -25.87 -5.28 9.92
N ARG A 116 -26.41 -4.62 8.90
CA ARG A 116 -27.25 -5.23 7.86
C ARG A 116 -26.46 -6.02 6.83
N PHE A 117 -25.16 -5.72 6.67
CA PHE A 117 -24.32 -6.25 5.58
C PHE A 117 -23.10 -7.03 6.06
N ARG A 118 -22.71 -6.90 7.34
CA ARG A 118 -21.55 -7.62 7.88
C ARG A 118 -21.83 -9.13 8.01
N PRO A 119 -20.93 -10.01 7.55
CA PRO A 119 -20.98 -11.42 7.90
C PRO A 119 -20.61 -11.65 9.36
N GLU A 120 -21.19 -12.69 9.96
CA GLU A 120 -20.81 -13.12 11.30
C GLU A 120 -19.45 -13.84 11.24
N PRO A 121 -18.46 -13.46 12.08
CA PRO A 121 -17.16 -14.09 12.08
C PRO A 121 -17.23 -15.57 12.47
N SER A 122 -16.60 -16.43 11.68
CA SER A 122 -16.40 -17.83 12.06
C SER A 122 -15.40 -17.94 13.23
N GLU A 123 -15.38 -19.08 13.92
CA GLU A 123 -14.40 -19.31 14.99
C GLU A 123 -12.95 -19.21 14.50
N ALA A 124 -12.67 -19.64 13.26
CA ALA A 124 -11.36 -19.49 12.65
C ALA A 124 -10.96 -18.00 12.49
N ILE A 125 -11.90 -17.13 12.10
CA ILE A 125 -11.66 -15.70 11.96
C ILE A 125 -11.50 -15.02 13.33
N LYS A 126 -12.28 -15.44 14.33
CA LYS A 126 -12.12 -14.94 15.71
C LYS A 126 -10.75 -15.29 16.27
N GLU A 127 -10.28 -16.50 16.01
CA GLU A 127 -8.95 -16.94 16.45
C GLU A 127 -7.82 -16.23 15.69
N LEU A 128 -8.02 -15.97 14.40
CA LEU A 128 -7.10 -15.14 13.62
C LEU A 128 -7.00 -13.73 14.20
N ALA A 129 -8.12 -13.11 14.58
CA ALA A 129 -8.09 -11.80 15.23
C ALA A 129 -7.33 -11.81 16.57
N ARG A 130 -7.45 -12.90 17.37
CA ARG A 130 -6.65 -13.08 18.60
C ARG A 130 -5.16 -13.24 18.32
N THR A 131 -4.83 -13.98 17.27
CA THR A 131 -3.43 -14.24 16.86
C THR A 131 -2.76 -12.98 16.32
N VAL A 132 -3.49 -12.17 15.56
CA VAL A 132 -2.95 -10.97 14.90
C VAL A 132 -2.85 -9.77 15.84
N TRP A 133 -3.81 -9.60 16.76
CA TRP A 133 -3.82 -8.49 17.72
C TRP A 133 -3.88 -8.99 19.16
N PRO A 134 -2.86 -9.73 19.65
CA PRO A 134 -2.89 -10.33 20.99
C PRO A 134 -2.94 -9.29 22.11
N ASP A 135 -2.30 -8.13 21.90
CA ASP A 135 -2.18 -7.06 22.89
C ASP A 135 -3.37 -6.09 22.91
N HIS A 136 -4.33 -6.26 21.99
CA HIS A 136 -5.51 -5.38 21.90
C HIS A 136 -6.69 -5.95 22.69
N SER A 137 -7.64 -5.08 23.05
CA SER A 137 -8.79 -5.47 23.86
C SER A 137 -9.68 -6.53 23.19
N SER A 138 -10.49 -7.20 24.00
CA SER A 138 -11.49 -8.15 23.49
C SER A 138 -12.50 -7.48 22.55
N MET A 139 -12.84 -6.20 22.79
CA MET A 139 -13.75 -5.46 21.93
C MET A 139 -13.09 -5.11 20.59
N PHE A 140 -11.82 -4.66 20.62
CA PHE A 140 -11.05 -4.46 19.41
C PHE A 140 -11.01 -5.73 18.56
N ARG A 141 -10.69 -6.88 19.17
CA ARG A 141 -10.63 -8.17 18.47
C ARG A 141 -12.00 -8.62 17.94
N ALA A 142 -13.09 -8.32 18.64
CA ALA A 142 -14.44 -8.59 18.15
C ALA A 142 -14.78 -7.75 16.90
N VAL A 143 -14.47 -6.45 16.93
CA VAL A 143 -14.65 -5.54 15.80
C VAL A 143 -13.76 -5.94 14.62
N ALA A 144 -12.50 -6.30 14.91
CA ALA A 144 -11.56 -6.82 13.93
C ALA A 144 -12.08 -8.11 13.27
N GLY A 145 -12.72 -8.99 14.04
CA GLY A 145 -13.35 -10.20 13.52
C GLY A 145 -14.36 -9.91 12.40
N TYR A 146 -15.21 -8.88 12.56
CA TYR A 146 -16.17 -8.48 11.52
C TYR A 146 -15.50 -7.95 10.25
N LEU A 147 -14.43 -7.18 10.40
CA LEU A 147 -13.62 -6.70 9.28
C LEU A 147 -12.95 -7.88 8.54
N LEU A 148 -12.34 -8.81 9.28
CA LEU A 148 -11.70 -9.99 8.71
C LEU A 148 -12.69 -10.94 8.03
N ALA A 149 -13.88 -11.13 8.61
CA ALA A 149 -14.93 -11.96 8.01
C ALA A 149 -15.40 -11.39 6.67
N THR A 150 -15.54 -10.06 6.60
CA THR A 150 -15.91 -9.36 5.36
C THR A 150 -14.81 -9.51 4.31
N ARG A 151 -13.54 -9.32 4.69
CA ARG A 151 -12.40 -9.53 3.78
C ARG A 151 -12.33 -10.97 3.26
N HIS A 152 -12.53 -11.95 4.13
CA HIS A 152 -12.55 -13.36 3.77
C HIS A 152 -13.67 -13.67 2.77
N GLN A 153 -14.89 -13.16 3.01
CA GLN A 153 -16.02 -13.38 2.11
C GLN A 153 -15.77 -12.77 0.72
N GLU A 154 -15.07 -11.64 0.65
CA GLU A 154 -14.74 -10.92 -0.58
C GLU A 154 -13.43 -11.42 -1.22
N GLY A 155 -12.83 -12.50 -0.72
CA GLY A 155 -11.61 -13.10 -1.29
C GLY A 155 -10.33 -12.25 -1.14
N LEU A 156 -10.31 -11.31 -0.20
CA LEU A 156 -9.18 -10.44 0.05
C LEU A 156 -8.19 -11.06 1.04
N ASP A 157 -6.92 -10.64 0.95
CA ASP A 157 -5.87 -11.10 1.86
C ASP A 157 -6.21 -10.83 3.33
N LEU A 158 -5.84 -11.77 4.19
CA LEU A 158 -5.98 -11.67 5.64
C LEU A 158 -4.62 -11.48 6.30
N PRO A 159 -4.54 -10.73 7.43
CA PRO A 159 -3.33 -10.68 8.22
C PRO A 159 -3.00 -12.06 8.78
N THR A 160 -1.73 -12.47 8.75
CA THR A 160 -1.29 -13.80 9.19
C THR A 160 -0.56 -13.78 10.52
N SER A 161 -0.07 -12.61 10.93
CA SER A 161 0.68 -12.40 12.17
C SER A 161 0.59 -10.94 12.61
N PRO A 162 0.94 -10.63 13.88
CA PRO A 162 1.00 -9.25 14.37
C PRO A 162 1.95 -8.32 13.58
N ASN A 163 3.03 -8.89 13.03
CA ASN A 163 4.04 -8.13 12.27
C ASN A 163 3.67 -7.96 10.78
N HIS A 164 2.54 -8.53 10.34
CA HIS A 164 2.11 -8.38 8.94
C HIS A 164 1.70 -6.92 8.66
N VAL A 165 2.19 -6.32 7.57
CA VAL A 165 1.87 -4.93 7.17
C VAL A 165 0.36 -4.68 7.15
N LEU A 166 -0.42 -5.67 6.71
CA LEU A 166 -1.87 -5.59 6.70
C LEU A 166 -2.46 -5.47 8.12
N ALA A 167 -1.88 -6.13 9.13
CA ALA A 167 -2.33 -6.04 10.51
C ALA A 167 -2.24 -4.58 11.03
N GLN A 168 -1.16 -3.87 10.69
CA GLN A 168 -0.96 -2.46 11.07
C GLN A 168 -1.92 -1.54 10.31
N THR A 169 -2.10 -1.78 9.01
CA THR A 169 -2.97 -0.95 8.15
C THR A 169 -4.44 -1.02 8.57
N LEU A 170 -4.89 -2.17 9.10
CA LEU A 170 -6.27 -2.38 9.51
C LEU A 170 -6.60 -1.81 10.90
N VAL A 171 -5.62 -1.34 11.69
CA VAL A 171 -5.88 -0.75 13.02
C VAL A 171 -6.74 0.51 12.94
N ALA A 172 -6.40 1.44 12.04
CA ALA A 172 -7.13 2.69 11.87
C ALA A 172 -8.64 2.50 11.58
N PRO A 173 -9.06 1.66 10.62
CA PRO A 173 -10.49 1.42 10.40
C PRO A 173 -11.18 0.70 11.58
N ILE A 174 -10.48 -0.18 12.30
CA ILE A 174 -11.03 -0.82 13.52
C ILE A 174 -11.31 0.23 14.61
N ASN A 175 -10.35 1.11 14.87
CA ASN A 175 -10.50 2.21 15.83
C ASN A 175 -11.60 3.18 15.46
N GLN A 176 -11.75 3.49 14.17
CA GLN A 176 -12.86 4.31 13.69
C GLN A 176 -14.20 3.67 14.05
N LYS A 177 -14.34 2.35 13.87
CA LYS A 177 -15.58 1.64 14.23
C LYS A 177 -15.78 1.60 15.74
N LEU A 178 -14.73 1.35 16.53
CA LEU A 178 -14.79 1.41 18.00
C LEU A 178 -15.32 2.76 18.50
N GLY A 179 -14.79 3.86 17.96
CA GLY A 179 -15.27 5.21 18.28
C GLY A 179 -16.76 5.39 17.97
N ARG A 180 -17.25 4.88 16.84
CA ARG A 180 -18.68 4.94 16.48
C ARG A 180 -19.60 4.14 17.42
N ILE A 181 -19.08 3.11 18.08
CA ILE A 181 -19.84 2.29 19.04
C ILE A 181 -19.57 2.69 20.50
N GLY A 182 -18.89 3.81 20.74
CA GLY A 182 -18.69 4.40 22.07
C GLY A 182 -17.46 3.89 22.84
N TYR A 183 -16.52 3.23 22.16
CA TYR A 183 -15.26 2.75 22.75
C TYR A 183 -14.09 3.66 22.38
N ALA A 184 -13.08 3.75 23.26
CA ALA A 184 -11.84 4.44 22.95
C ALA A 184 -11.06 3.69 21.86
N GLY A 185 -10.36 4.42 20.99
CA GLY A 185 -9.41 3.83 20.06
C GLY A 185 -8.13 3.37 20.77
N GLU A 186 -7.50 2.32 20.25
CA GLU A 186 -6.29 1.68 20.77
C GLU A 186 -5.12 1.81 19.80
#